data_AF-A0A3B0CK17-F1
#
_entry.id   AF-A0A3B0CK17-F1
#
_cell.length_a   1.000
_cell.length_b   1.000
_cell.length_c   1.000
_cell.angle_alpha   90.00
_cell.angle_beta   90.00
_cell.angle_gamma   90.00
#
_symmetry.space_group_name_H-M   'P 1'
#
loop_
_entity.id
_entity.type
_entity.pdbx_description
1 polymer ?
#
loop_
_entity_poly.entity_id
_entity_poly.type
_entity_poly.pdbx_seq_one_letter_code
_entity_poly.pdbx_strand_id
1 'polypeptide(L)' 'MEKLLTYAGGVLAGYTLAAMPVQDTFISSVEPVLDGIGILSMILFSGMLIYKGIKSLAGK' A
#
# COMPACT_ATOMS: atom_id res chain seq x y z
N MET A 1 -18.54 14.87 5.45
CA MET A 1 -17.61 15.33 4.39
C MET A 1 -16.15 15.03 4.76
N GLU A 2 -15.76 15.15 6.03
CA GLU A 2 -14.41 14.79 6.56
C GLU A 2 -13.86 13.41 6.15
N LYS A 3 -14.67 12.34 6.17
CA LYS A 3 -14.20 10.96 5.93
C LYS A 3 -13.60 10.73 4.52
N LEU A 4 -14.16 11.37 3.50
CA LEU A 4 -13.65 11.23 2.13
C LEU A 4 -12.28 11.87 1.98
N LEU A 5 -12.06 13.03 2.61
CA LEU A 5 -10.75 13.69 2.66
C LEU A 5 -9.72 12.83 3.40
N THR A 6 -10.10 12.15 4.50
CA THR A 6 -9.20 11.24 5.21
C THR A 6 -8.80 10.04 4.35
N TYR A 7 -9.76 9.41 3.65
CA TYR A 7 -9.45 8.28 2.77
C TYR A 7 -8.63 8.70 1.55
N ALA A 8 -9.02 9.80 0.89
CA ALA A 8 -8.28 10.34 -0.24
C ALA A 8 -6.86 10.77 0.17
N GLY A 9 -6.72 11.47 1.30
CA GLY A 9 -5.44 11.86 1.87
C GLY A 9 -4.56 10.66 2.23
N GLY A 10 -5.14 9.58 2.78
CA GLY A 10 -4.42 8.34 3.07
C GLY A 10 -3.92 7.63 1.81
N VAL A 11 -4.75 7.56 0.76
CA VAL A 11 -4.35 6.98 -0.54
C VAL A 11 -3.26 7.81 -1.21
N LEU A 12 -3.40 9.14 -1.22
CA LEU A 12 -2.40 10.05 -1.76
C LEU A 12 -1.09 9.99 -0.98
N ALA A 13 -1.15 9.97 0.35
CA ALA A 13 0.04 9.83 1.20
C ALA A 13 0.78 8.52 0.91
N GLY A 14 0.06 7.39 0.84
CA GLY A 14 0.64 6.09 0.49
C GLY A 14 1.27 6.08 -0.91
N TYR A 15 0.61 6.68 -1.90
CA TYR A 15 1.16 6.84 -3.25
C TYR A 15 2.41 7.70 -3.27
N THR A 16 2.41 8.85 -2.59
CA THR A 16 3.59 9.73 -2.51
C THR A 16 4.76 9.06 -1.81
N LEU A 17 4.49 8.24 -0.79
CA LEU A 17 5.54 7.50 -0.08
C LEU A 17 6.18 6.43 -0.98
N ALA A 18 5.39 5.78 -1.83
CA ALA A 18 5.88 4.80 -2.80
C ALA A 18 6.57 5.43 -4.02
N ALA A 19 6.18 6.65 -4.40
CA ALA A 19 6.74 7.37 -5.54
C ALA A 19 7.95 8.26 -5.17
N MET A 20 8.29 8.35 -3.89
CA MET A 20 9.39 9.19 -3.42
C MET A 20 10.73 8.57 -3.82
N PRO A 21 11.60 9.27 -4.56
CA PRO A 21 12.91 8.75 -4.92
C PRO A 21 13.77 8.64 -3.65
N VAL A 22 14.10 7.41 -3.27
CA VAL A 22 14.96 7.11 -2.10
C VAL A 22 16.44 7.07 -2.49
N GLN A 23 16.72 6.89 -3.78
CA GLN A 23 18.04 6.92 -4.38
C GLN A 23 18.72 8.28 -4.10
N ASP A 24 19.94 8.23 -3.56
CA ASP A 24 20.77 9.38 -3.15
C ASP A 24 20.28 10.21 -1.95
N THR A 25 19.34 9.69 -1.14
CA THR A 25 18.92 10.34 0.12
C THR A 25 19.48 9.65 1.37
N PHE A 26 19.42 10.33 2.53
CA PHE A 26 19.79 9.80 3.86
C PHE A 26 19.07 8.48 4.26
N ILE A 27 18.00 8.12 3.54
CA ILE A 27 17.16 6.94 3.78
C ILE A 27 17.58 5.74 2.89
N SER A 28 18.54 5.92 2.00
CA SER A 28 19.09 4.86 1.12
C SER A 28 19.54 3.60 1.86
N SER A 29 20.00 3.71 3.11
CA SER A 29 20.36 2.54 3.93
C SER A 29 19.15 1.71 4.39
N VAL A 30 17.94 2.27 4.34
CA VAL A 30 16.67 1.63 4.74
C VAL A 30 15.85 1.19 3.52
N GLU A 31 16.26 1.59 2.30
CA GLU A 31 15.66 1.19 1.02
C GLU A 31 15.31 -0.31 0.95
N PRO A 32 16.21 -1.27 1.26
CA PRO A 32 15.87 -2.70 1.19
C PRO A 32 14.76 -3.12 2.17
N VAL A 33 14.65 -2.44 3.31
CA VAL A 33 13.57 -2.69 4.29
C VAL A 33 12.26 -2.10 3.78
N LEU A 34 12.31 -0.90 3.18
CA LEU A 34 11.16 -0.23 2.59
C LEU A 34 10.56 -1.04 1.43
N ASP A 35 11.41 -1.55 0.54
CA ASP A 35 11.02 -2.44 -0.54
C ASP A 35 10.41 -3.74 -0.01
N GLY A 36 11.02 -4.33 1.02
CA GLY A 36 10.50 -5.51 1.70
C GLY A 36 9.10 -5.29 2.26
N ILE A 37 8.88 -4.17 2.95
CA ILE A 37 7.56 -3.79 3.49
C ILE A 37 6.56 -3.52 2.36
N GLY A 38 6.99 -2.87 1.28
CA GLY A 38 6.16 -2.61 0.10
C GLY A 38 5.66 -3.90 -0.55
N ILE A 39 6.56 -4.85 -0.78
CA ILE A 39 6.23 -6.18 -1.33
C ILE A 39 5.28 -6.93 -0.38
N LEU A 40 5.58 -6.95 0.92
CA LEU A 40 4.75 -7.63 1.91
C LEU A 40 3.33 -7.05 1.94
N SER A 41 3.24 -5.73 1.91
CA SER A 41 1.97 -4.99 1.89
C SER A 41 1.17 -5.31 0.62
N MET A 42 1.83 -5.33 -0.54
CA MET A 42 1.20 -5.68 -1.82
C MET A 42 0.64 -7.11 -1.82
N ILE A 43 1.40 -8.09 -1.31
CA ILE A 43 0.95 -9.48 -1.23
C ILE A 43 -0.25 -9.62 -0.30
N LEU A 44 -0.20 -9.04 0.89
CA LEU A 44 -1.30 -9.13 1.86
C LEU A 44 -2.57 -8.46 1.35
N PHE A 45 -2.47 -7.25 0.78
CA PHE A 45 -3.63 -6.53 0.25
C PHE A 45 -4.25 -7.25 -0.95
N SER A 46 -3.42 -7.66 -1.92
CA SER A 46 -3.90 -8.38 -3.10
C SER A 46 -4.52 -9.73 -2.72
N GLY A 47 -3.87 -10.51 -1.86
CA GLY A 47 -4.39 -11.77 -1.36
C GLY A 47 -5.74 -11.61 -0.63
N MET A 48 -5.87 -10.57 0.20
CA MET A 48 -7.13 -10.26 0.89
C MET A 48 -8.24 -9.86 -0.08
N LEU A 49 -7.94 -9.02 -1.08
CA LEU A 49 -8.91 -8.62 -2.11
C LEU A 49 -9.35 -9.80 -2.95
N ILE A 50 -8.42 -10.69 -3.35
CA ILE A 50 -8.73 -11.93 -4.06
C ILE A 50 -9.63 -12.82 -3.20
N TYR A 51 -9.28 -13.03 -1.92
CA TYR A 51 -10.11 -13.81 -0.99
C TYR A 51 -11.51 -13.23 -0.85
N LYS A 52 -11.63 -11.90 -0.64
CA LYS A 52 -12.93 -11.22 -0.57
C LYS A 52 -13.72 -11.32 -1.87
N GLY A 53 -13.05 -11.19 -3.02
CA GLY A 53 -13.67 -11.33 -4.34
C GLY A 53 -14.22 -12.74 -4.56
N ILE A 54 -13.43 -13.77 -4.26
CA ILE A 54 -13.88 -15.17 -4.33
C ILE A 54 -15.03 -15.43 -3.37
N LYS A 55 -14.92 -14.96 -2.11
CA LYS A 55 -15.96 -15.12 -1.09
C LYS A 55 -17.29 -14.47 -1.56
N SER A 56 -17.21 -13.23 -2.06
CA SER A 56 -18.35 -12.52 -2.62
C SER A 56 -18.97 -13.23 -3.83
N LEU A 57 -18.15 -13.82 -4.70
CA LEU A 57 -18.63 -14.56 -5.87
C LEU A 57 -19.26 -15.91 -5.48
N ALA A 58 -18.75 -16.55 -4.44
CA ALA A 58 -19.29 -17.77 -3.85
C ALA A 58 -20.59 -17.55 -3.04
N GLY A 59 -21.13 -16.33 -3.02
CA GLY A 59 -22.39 -16.01 -2.35
C GLY A 59 -22.32 -16.04 -0.82
N LYS A 60 -21.13 -15.90 -0.23
CA LYS A 60 -20.88 -15.84 1.23
C LYS A 60 -20.19 -14.54 1.62
#